data_AF-A0A7Z0RS50-F1
#
_entry.id   AF-A0A7Z0RS50-F1
#
_cell.length_a   1.000
_cell.length_b   1.000
_cell.length_c   1.000
_cell.angle_alpha   90.00
_cell.angle_beta   90.00
_cell.angle_gamma   90.00
#
_symmetry.space_group_name_H-M   'P 1'
#
loop_
_entity.id
_entity.type
_entity.pdbx_description
1 polymer ?
#
loop_
_entity_poly.entity_id
_entity_poly.type
_entity_poly.pdbx_seq_one_letter_code
_entity_poly.pdbx_strand_id
1 'polypeptide(L)'
;TDINVINNLKEKSFDENQDPYKIANNWIEYYYAFDLSDSKNKEDIEKNILDTVQDFNKQNNENSENNRTEMFVMGSNKAEGVAYIFGFIASFLFIGIFISLIFVVSQVMIMYYKQISEGYEDREKFDIMQKVGLDEVDIKKSIRSQILMIFFSPLVVAIIHVTVAYPFIEKLLKLFELPDNGIFITTMIGTFVIFALFYIVVYTITSKIYYNIIKLRN
;
A
#
# COMPACT_ATOMS: atom_id res chain seq x y z
N THR A 1 -27.54 -25.40 23.00
CA THR A 1 -26.25 -26.11 23.13
C THR A 1 -26.07 -26.46 24.59
N ASP A 2 -25.92 -27.75 24.91
CA ASP A 2 -26.04 -28.30 26.26
C ASP A 2 -24.99 -27.78 27.26
N ILE A 3 -25.45 -27.45 28.47
CA ILE A 3 -24.65 -27.14 29.67
C ILE A 3 -23.56 -28.21 29.94
N ASN A 4 -23.77 -29.43 29.45
CA ASN A 4 -22.81 -30.54 29.56
C ASN A 4 -21.49 -30.30 28.81
N VAL A 5 -21.47 -29.46 27.77
CA VAL A 5 -20.23 -29.12 27.06
C VAL A 5 -19.32 -28.24 27.92
N ILE A 6 -19.91 -27.32 28.70
CA ILE A 6 -19.18 -26.41 29.59
C ILE A 6 -18.55 -27.18 30.76
N ASN A 7 -19.25 -28.19 31.30
CA ASN A 7 -18.73 -28.99 32.40
C ASN A 7 -17.57 -29.92 31.97
N ASN A 8 -17.61 -30.48 30.75
CA ASN A 8 -16.51 -31.30 30.21
C ASN A 8 -15.21 -30.52 29.97
N LEU A 9 -15.29 -29.20 29.78
CA LEU A 9 -14.11 -28.34 29.56
C LEU A 9 -13.39 -28.01 30.86
N LYS A 10 -14.10 -27.99 32.01
CA LYS A 10 -13.50 -27.79 33.35
C LYS A 10 -12.59 -28.95 33.76
N GLU A 11 -12.95 -30.19 33.43
CA GLU A 11 -12.17 -31.37 33.84
C GLU A 11 -10.86 -31.50 33.07
N LYS A 12 -10.81 -31.02 31.81
CA LYS A 12 -9.62 -31.11 30.96
C LYS A 12 -8.54 -30.07 31.27
N SER A 13 -8.86 -29.05 32.07
CA SER A 13 -7.95 -27.94 32.44
C SER A 13 -7.13 -28.18 33.72
N PHE A 14 -7.33 -29.30 34.42
CA PHE A 14 -6.59 -29.66 35.64
C PHE A 14 -5.74 -30.93 35.41
N ASP A 15 -4.71 -30.85 34.56
CA ASP A 15 -3.63 -31.86 34.57
C ASP A 15 -2.51 -31.35 35.49
N GLU A 16 -2.33 -32.03 36.61
CA GLU A 16 -1.68 -31.56 37.85
C GLU A 16 -0.13 -31.56 37.81
N ASN A 17 0.48 -31.56 36.61
CA ASN A 17 1.92 -31.81 36.44
C ASN A 17 2.73 -30.62 35.86
N GLN A 18 2.40 -29.37 36.18
CA GLN A 18 3.27 -28.23 35.87
C GLN A 18 3.62 -27.38 37.11
N ASP A 19 4.93 -27.15 37.26
CA ASP A 19 5.66 -26.54 38.39
C ASP A 19 5.01 -25.24 38.94
N PRO A 20 4.65 -25.20 40.25
CA PRO A 20 3.85 -24.14 40.85
C PRO A 20 4.55 -22.78 41.01
N TYR A 21 5.84 -22.64 40.69
CA TYR A 21 6.60 -21.39 40.94
C TYR A 21 6.86 -20.49 39.70
N LYS A 22 6.33 -20.81 38.51
CA LYS A 22 6.55 -20.00 37.28
C LYS A 22 5.36 -19.18 36.78
N ILE A 23 4.21 -19.21 37.45
CA ILE A 23 2.93 -18.73 36.89
C ILE A 23 2.35 -17.58 37.73
N ALA A 24 3.17 -16.59 38.12
CA ALA A 24 2.70 -15.56 39.04
C ALA A 24 1.93 -14.40 38.40
N ASN A 25 1.75 -14.32 37.07
CA ASN A 25 1.02 -13.21 36.41
C ASN A 25 0.43 -13.55 35.01
N ASN A 26 0.26 -14.83 34.65
CA ASN A 26 -0.32 -15.18 33.34
C ASN A 26 -1.85 -15.24 33.43
N TRP A 27 -2.52 -14.34 32.72
CA TRP A 27 -3.95 -14.48 32.43
C TRP A 27 -4.10 -15.57 31.38
N ILE A 28 -4.95 -16.56 31.64
CA ILE A 28 -5.26 -17.61 30.67
C ILE A 28 -6.49 -17.16 29.89
N GLU A 29 -6.30 -16.87 28.61
CA GLU A 29 -7.38 -16.47 27.71
C GLU A 29 -7.93 -17.69 26.96
N TYR A 30 -9.25 -17.86 27.02
CA TYR A 30 -9.97 -18.88 26.24
C TYR A 30 -10.86 -18.20 25.20
N TYR A 31 -10.61 -18.50 23.93
CA TYR A 31 -11.37 -17.95 22.81
C TYR A 31 -12.43 -18.94 22.35
N TYR A 32 -13.69 -18.51 22.38
CA TYR A 32 -14.82 -19.24 21.81
C TYR A 32 -15.48 -18.37 20.74
N ALA A 33 -15.62 -18.90 19.52
CA ALA A 33 -16.26 -18.22 18.42
C ALA A 33 -17.49 -19.01 17.95
N PHE A 34 -18.57 -18.30 17.65
CA PHE A 34 -19.82 -18.86 17.16
C PHE A 34 -20.20 -18.19 15.85
N ASP A 35 -20.49 -18.98 14.81
CA ASP A 35 -21.02 -18.43 13.57
C ASP A 35 -22.52 -18.15 13.72
N LEU A 36 -22.90 -16.88 13.59
CA LEU A 36 -24.27 -16.40 13.69
C LEU A 36 -24.82 -15.98 12.32
N SER A 37 -24.14 -16.31 11.21
CA SER A 37 -24.50 -15.84 9.86
C SER A 37 -25.89 -16.27 9.39
N ASP A 38 -26.37 -17.46 9.79
CA ASP A 38 -27.67 -18.01 9.40
C ASP A 38 -28.82 -17.71 10.39
N SER A 39 -28.56 -16.93 11.45
CA SER A 39 -29.58 -16.59 12.43
C SER A 39 -30.45 -15.40 11.98
N LYS A 40 -31.78 -15.59 11.98
CA LYS A 40 -32.74 -14.51 11.67
C LYS A 40 -32.72 -13.37 12.70
N ASN A 41 -32.28 -13.62 13.93
CA ASN A 41 -32.30 -12.66 15.04
C ASN A 41 -30.88 -12.38 15.57
N LYS A 42 -29.92 -12.21 14.66
CA LYS A 42 -28.50 -12.06 15.02
C LYS A 42 -28.23 -10.94 16.03
N GLU A 43 -28.83 -9.77 15.83
CA GLU A 43 -28.66 -8.60 16.72
C GLU A 43 -29.17 -8.85 18.14
N ASP A 44 -30.33 -9.50 18.28
CA ASP A 44 -30.91 -9.84 19.59
C ASP A 44 -30.03 -10.87 20.32
N ILE A 45 -29.49 -11.85 19.59
CA ILE A 45 -28.60 -12.87 20.16
C ILE A 45 -27.29 -12.23 20.62
N GLU A 46 -26.70 -11.35 19.81
CA GLU A 46 -25.47 -10.64 20.14
C GLU A 46 -25.65 -9.78 21.39
N LYS A 47 -26.76 -9.03 21.47
CA LYS A 47 -27.10 -8.23 22.64
C LYS A 47 -27.29 -9.09 23.89
N ASN A 48 -28.05 -10.18 23.80
CA ASN A 48 -28.28 -11.08 24.95
C ASN A 48 -26.97 -11.71 25.45
N ILE A 49 -26.05 -12.05 24.54
CA ILE A 49 -24.73 -12.58 24.91
C ILE A 49 -23.91 -11.48 25.61
N LEU A 50 -23.92 -10.25 25.08
CA LEU A 50 -23.19 -9.13 25.69
C LEU A 50 -23.70 -8.83 27.11
N ASP A 51 -25.01 -8.76 27.28
CA ASP A 51 -25.66 -8.50 28.58
C ASP A 51 -25.31 -9.63 29.58
N THR A 52 -25.41 -10.90 29.15
CA THR A 52 -25.06 -12.06 29.99
C THR A 52 -23.61 -12.02 30.47
N VAL A 53 -22.69 -11.60 29.60
CA VAL A 53 -21.26 -11.51 29.94
C VAL A 53 -20.95 -10.34 30.86
N GLN A 54 -21.61 -9.19 30.67
CA GLN A 54 -21.50 -8.07 31.60
C GLN A 54 -21.98 -8.44 33.00
N ASP A 55 -23.12 -9.13 33.10
CA ASP A 55 -23.67 -9.59 34.38
C ASP A 55 -22.75 -10.61 35.06
N PHE A 56 -22.17 -11.56 34.31
CA PHE A 56 -21.19 -12.51 34.82
C PHE A 56 -19.94 -11.82 35.37
N ASN A 57 -19.38 -10.86 34.63
CA ASN A 57 -18.20 -10.11 35.08
C ASN A 57 -18.48 -9.30 36.34
N LYS A 58 -19.65 -8.67 36.42
CA LYS A 58 -20.08 -7.92 37.61
C LYS A 58 -20.17 -8.84 38.84
N GLN A 59 -20.80 -10.01 38.68
CA GLN A 59 -20.93 -10.98 39.77
C GLN A 59 -19.59 -11.55 40.25
N ASN A 60 -18.65 -11.82 39.33
CA ASN A 60 -17.31 -12.29 39.71
C ASN A 60 -16.48 -11.22 40.41
N ASN A 61 -16.58 -9.97 39.98
CA ASN A 61 -15.88 -8.86 40.60
C ASN A 61 -16.34 -8.58 42.04
N GLU A 62 -17.60 -8.89 42.37
CA GLU A 62 -18.14 -8.76 43.73
C GLU A 62 -17.75 -9.93 44.65
N ASN A 63 -17.47 -11.13 44.12
CA ASN A 63 -17.34 -12.36 44.91
C ASN A 63 -15.91 -12.95 45.02
N SER A 64 -14.89 -12.37 44.37
CA SER A 64 -13.55 -12.98 44.35
C SER A 64 -12.42 -12.00 44.68
N GLU A 65 -11.83 -12.13 45.88
CA GLU A 65 -10.72 -11.28 46.33
C GLU A 65 -9.37 -11.61 45.65
N ASN A 66 -9.18 -12.81 45.09
CA ASN A 66 -7.85 -13.26 44.60
C ASN A 66 -7.81 -13.88 43.20
N ASN A 67 -8.93 -14.29 42.59
CA ASN A 67 -8.96 -14.88 41.24
C ASN A 67 -10.01 -14.20 40.35
N ARG A 68 -9.60 -13.15 39.63
CA ARG A 68 -10.48 -12.42 38.70
C ARG A 68 -10.52 -13.16 37.36
N THR A 69 -11.70 -13.69 37.01
CA THR A 69 -11.97 -14.19 35.66
C THR A 69 -12.88 -13.19 34.96
N GLU A 70 -12.36 -12.57 33.91
CA GLU A 70 -13.12 -11.67 33.04
C GLU A 70 -13.44 -12.39 31.75
N MET A 71 -14.71 -12.33 31.36
CA MET A 71 -15.19 -12.82 30.08
C MET A 71 -15.39 -11.63 29.16
N PHE A 72 -14.83 -11.68 27.96
CA PHE A 72 -15.03 -10.66 26.92
C PHE A 72 -15.81 -11.25 25.76
N VAL A 73 -16.78 -10.50 25.23
CA VAL A 73 -17.51 -10.86 24.02
C VAL A 73 -17.13 -9.87 22.95
N MET A 74 -16.66 -10.39 21.83
CA MET A 74 -16.46 -9.61 20.62
C MET A 74 -17.39 -10.17 19.54
N GLY A 75 -18.45 -9.42 19.23
CA GLY A 75 -19.27 -9.68 18.07
C GLY A 75 -18.59 -9.14 16.82
N SER A 76 -18.62 -9.91 15.73
CA SER A 76 -18.22 -9.40 14.42
C SER A 76 -19.36 -9.56 13.42
N ASN A 77 -19.79 -8.44 12.86
CA ASN A 77 -20.70 -8.44 11.74
C ASN A 77 -19.89 -8.55 10.45
N LYS A 78 -20.07 -9.65 9.70
CA LYS A 78 -19.41 -9.83 8.39
C LYS A 78 -19.68 -8.65 7.45
N ALA A 79 -20.89 -8.08 7.47
CA ALA A 79 -21.23 -6.93 6.64
C ALA A 79 -20.42 -5.68 7.02
N GLU A 80 -20.28 -5.41 8.32
CA GLU A 80 -19.45 -4.31 8.83
C GLU A 80 -17.98 -4.56 8.54
N GLY A 81 -17.46 -5.76 8.83
CA GLY A 81 -16.07 -6.12 8.55
C GLY A 81 -15.70 -5.95 7.07
N VAL A 82 -16.59 -6.37 6.16
CA VAL A 82 -16.43 -6.16 4.72
C VAL A 82 -16.45 -4.67 4.38
N ALA A 83 -17.38 -3.88 4.94
CA ALA A 83 -17.44 -2.44 4.72
C ALA A 83 -16.17 -1.72 5.23
N TYR A 84 -15.64 -2.11 6.39
CA TYR A 84 -14.37 -1.60 6.93
C TYR A 84 -13.19 -1.92 6.00
N ILE A 85 -13.09 -3.16 5.50
CA ILE A 85 -12.01 -3.57 4.58
C ILE A 85 -12.12 -2.77 3.26
N PHE A 86 -13.32 -2.66 2.68
CA PHE A 86 -13.51 -1.87 1.46
C PHE A 86 -13.23 -0.39 1.67
N GLY A 87 -13.65 0.19 2.80
CA GLY A 87 -13.34 1.57 3.16
C GLY A 87 -11.84 1.81 3.26
N PHE A 88 -11.12 0.92 3.96
CA PHE A 88 -9.67 0.97 4.07
C PHE A 88 -8.97 0.87 2.71
N ILE A 89 -9.34 -0.12 1.88
CA ILE A 89 -8.78 -0.30 0.53
C ILE A 89 -9.06 0.93 -0.34
N ALA A 90 -10.28 1.48 -0.29
CA ALA A 90 -10.66 2.67 -1.06
C ALA A 90 -9.85 3.90 -0.63
N SER A 91 -9.67 4.12 0.67
CA SER A 91 -8.83 5.20 1.18
C SER A 91 -7.36 5.03 0.78
N PHE A 92 -6.83 3.80 0.87
CA PHE A 92 -5.46 3.48 0.48
C PHE A 92 -5.23 3.66 -1.04
N LEU A 93 -6.20 3.25 -1.85
CA LEU A 93 -6.17 3.46 -3.30
C LEU A 93 -6.22 4.95 -3.64
N PHE A 94 -7.11 5.70 -2.99
CA PHE A 94 -7.23 7.15 -3.20
C PHE A 94 -5.93 7.88 -2.88
N ILE A 95 -5.33 7.63 -1.72
CA ILE A 95 -4.07 8.29 -1.34
C ILE A 95 -2.93 7.88 -2.29
N GLY A 96 -2.87 6.61 -2.70
CA GLY A 96 -1.87 6.12 -3.64
C GLY A 96 -1.95 6.80 -5.01
N ILE A 97 -3.15 6.89 -5.58
CA ILE A 97 -3.38 7.56 -6.87
C ILE A 97 -3.14 9.06 -6.76
N PHE A 98 -3.64 9.70 -5.70
CA PHE A 98 -3.52 11.14 -5.51
C PHE A 98 -2.05 11.57 -5.37
N ILE A 99 -1.28 10.87 -4.54
CA ILE A 99 0.15 11.11 -4.38
C ILE A 99 0.87 10.88 -5.71
N SER A 100 0.57 9.78 -6.41
CA SER A 100 1.18 9.48 -7.72
C SER A 100 0.92 10.58 -8.75
N LEU A 101 -0.31 11.12 -8.80
CA LEU A 101 -0.67 12.20 -9.71
C LEU A 101 0.12 13.48 -9.41
N ILE A 102 0.25 13.86 -8.13
CA ILE A 102 1.06 15.01 -7.71
C ILE A 102 2.51 14.82 -8.17
N PHE A 103 3.11 13.67 -7.91
CA PHE A 103 4.49 13.40 -8.31
C PHE A 103 4.67 13.43 -9.84
N VAL A 104 3.72 12.90 -10.61
CA VAL A 104 3.76 12.96 -12.08
C VAL A 104 3.73 14.40 -12.56
N VAL A 105 2.80 15.23 -12.07
CA VAL A 105 2.72 16.64 -12.45
C VAL A 105 3.99 17.38 -12.05
N SER A 106 4.49 17.19 -10.83
CA SER A 106 5.74 17.79 -10.36
C SER A 106 6.93 17.40 -11.24
N GLN A 107 7.04 16.12 -11.60
CA GLN A 107 8.12 15.62 -12.45
C GLN A 107 8.06 16.25 -13.84
N VAL A 108 6.88 16.32 -14.47
CA VAL A 108 6.69 16.96 -15.78
C VAL A 108 7.06 18.45 -15.71
N MET A 109 6.66 19.15 -14.65
CA MET A 109 7.00 20.57 -14.47
C MET A 109 8.50 20.77 -14.33
N ILE A 110 9.19 20.01 -13.47
CA ILE A 110 10.65 20.09 -13.30
C ILE A 110 11.35 19.86 -14.64
N MET A 111 10.92 18.85 -15.38
CA MET A 111 11.49 18.51 -16.67
C MET A 111 11.25 19.60 -17.72
N TYR A 112 10.04 20.16 -17.77
CA TYR A 112 9.69 21.25 -18.67
C TYR A 112 10.58 22.49 -18.43
N TYR A 113 10.70 22.92 -17.17
CA TYR A 113 11.57 24.06 -16.83
C TYR A 113 13.03 23.79 -17.16
N LYS A 114 13.51 22.57 -16.89
CA LYS A 114 14.88 22.19 -17.21
C LYS A 114 15.16 22.25 -18.70
N GLN A 115 14.27 21.69 -19.53
CA GLN A 115 14.43 21.73 -20.99
C GLN A 115 14.36 23.15 -21.54
N ILE A 116 13.50 24.02 -21.00
CA ILE A 116 13.47 25.43 -21.39
C ILE A 116 14.80 26.10 -21.05
N SER A 117 15.28 25.94 -19.82
CA SER A 117 16.53 26.57 -19.37
C SER A 117 17.72 26.12 -20.22
N GLU A 118 17.88 24.80 -20.42
CA GLU A 118 18.95 24.23 -21.24
C GLU A 118 18.79 24.64 -22.71
N GLY A 119 17.56 24.70 -23.24
CA GLY A 119 17.32 25.09 -24.63
C GLY A 119 17.72 26.52 -24.96
N TYR A 120 17.58 27.47 -24.01
CA TYR A 120 18.09 28.83 -24.18
C TYR A 120 19.61 28.90 -24.08
N GLU A 121 20.23 28.16 -23.17
CA GLU A 121 21.68 28.12 -23.00
C GLU A 121 22.36 27.45 -24.21
N ASP A 122 21.82 26.33 -24.68
CA ASP A 122 22.33 25.57 -25.82
C ASP A 122 22.18 26.35 -27.13
N ARG A 123 21.20 27.26 -27.23
CA ARG A 123 21.07 28.19 -28.36
C ARG A 123 22.26 29.14 -28.47
N GLU A 124 22.79 29.63 -27.34
CA GLU A 124 23.99 30.48 -27.35
C GLU A 124 25.23 29.65 -27.73
N LYS A 125 25.34 28.43 -27.19
CA LYS A 125 26.43 27.51 -27.52
C LYS A 125 26.40 27.05 -28.98
N PHE A 126 25.23 26.89 -29.57
CA PHE A 126 25.05 26.55 -30.99
C PHE A 126 25.74 27.56 -31.90
N ASP A 127 25.55 28.86 -31.64
CA ASP A 127 26.20 29.95 -32.38
C ASP A 127 27.73 29.90 -32.27
N ILE A 128 28.25 29.60 -31.08
CA ILE A 128 29.69 29.49 -30.85
C ILE A 128 30.24 28.28 -31.62
N MET A 129 29.57 27.14 -31.55
CA MET A 129 29.96 25.90 -32.24
C MET A 129 29.98 26.07 -33.76
N GLN A 130 29.03 26.80 -34.34
CA GLN A 130 29.07 27.13 -35.78
C GLN A 130 30.27 28.01 -36.13
N LYS A 131 30.61 29.01 -35.30
CA LYS A 131 31.77 29.89 -35.54
C LYS A 131 33.12 29.16 -35.50
N VAL A 132 33.22 28.03 -34.80
CA VAL A 132 34.41 27.17 -34.80
C VAL A 132 34.33 26.03 -35.84
N GLY A 133 33.31 26.00 -36.69
CA GLY A 133 33.23 25.14 -37.86
C GLY A 133 32.55 23.79 -37.65
N LEU A 134 31.77 23.60 -36.59
CA LEU A 134 30.94 22.40 -36.44
C LEU A 134 29.71 22.48 -37.36
N ASP A 135 29.41 21.36 -38.01
CA ASP A 135 28.18 21.20 -38.79
C ASP A 135 26.95 21.17 -37.87
N GLU A 136 25.84 21.74 -38.35
CA GLU A 136 24.57 21.77 -37.60
C GLU A 136 24.06 20.38 -37.20
N VAL A 137 24.37 19.36 -38.02
CA VAL A 137 23.94 17.97 -37.81
C VAL A 137 24.59 17.40 -36.55
N ASP A 138 25.89 17.65 -36.37
CA ASP A 138 26.66 17.17 -35.23
C ASP A 138 26.20 17.85 -33.93
N ILE A 139 25.92 19.15 -34.00
CA ILE A 139 25.41 19.92 -32.86
C ILE A 139 24.02 19.40 -32.46
N LYS A 140 23.09 19.25 -33.42
CA LYS A 140 21.74 18.71 -33.16
C LYS A 140 21.78 17.28 -32.61
N LYS A 141 22.71 16.45 -33.07
CA LYS A 141 22.89 15.07 -32.57
C LYS A 141 23.36 15.06 -31.12
N SER A 142 24.32 15.90 -30.77
CA SER A 142 24.83 16.04 -29.39
C SER A 142 23.71 16.45 -28.43
N ILE A 143 22.99 17.51 -28.80
CA ILE A 143 21.85 18.04 -28.05
C ILE A 143 20.76 16.98 -27.87
N ARG A 144 20.39 16.27 -28.94
CA ARG A 144 19.38 15.20 -28.87
C ARG A 144 19.78 14.10 -27.88
N SER A 145 21.05 13.72 -27.87
CA SER A 145 21.56 12.69 -26.95
C SER A 145 21.45 13.14 -25.49
N GLN A 146 21.77 14.40 -25.20
CA GLN A 146 21.65 14.97 -23.85
C GLN A 146 20.20 15.00 -23.36
N ILE A 147 19.28 15.48 -24.20
CA ILE A 147 17.85 15.53 -23.87
C ILE A 147 17.31 14.11 -23.63
N LEU A 148 17.66 13.15 -24.49
CA LEU A 148 17.26 11.76 -24.32
C LEU A 148 17.76 11.19 -22.99
N MET A 149 19.03 11.42 -22.64
CA MET A 149 19.60 10.90 -21.39
C MET A 149 18.89 11.47 -20.16
N ILE A 150 18.66 12.78 -20.13
CA ILE A 150 17.95 13.45 -19.02
C ILE A 150 16.51 12.94 -18.95
N PHE A 151 15.85 12.78 -20.09
CA PHE A 151 14.45 12.38 -20.16
C PHE A 151 14.21 10.93 -19.74
N PHE A 152 15.07 9.99 -20.17
CA PHE A 152 14.91 8.57 -19.87
C PHE A 152 15.47 8.17 -18.50
N SER A 153 16.33 9.01 -17.88
CA SER A 153 16.90 8.73 -16.56
C SER A 153 15.86 8.40 -15.47
N PRO A 154 14.70 9.10 -15.34
CA PRO A 154 13.71 8.79 -14.32
C PRO A 154 13.03 7.44 -14.57
N LEU A 155 12.84 7.04 -15.84
CA LEU A 155 12.25 5.76 -16.20
C LEU A 155 13.17 4.61 -15.83
N VAL A 156 14.48 4.75 -16.07
CA VAL A 156 15.49 3.75 -15.62
C VAL A 156 15.49 3.63 -14.10
N VAL A 157 15.48 4.77 -13.38
CA VAL A 157 15.42 4.78 -11.92
C VAL A 157 14.14 4.12 -11.41
N ALA A 158 12.99 4.33 -12.06
CA ALA A 158 11.73 3.68 -11.70
C ALA A 158 11.78 2.16 -11.86
N ILE A 159 12.37 1.65 -12.96
CA ILE A 159 12.55 0.21 -13.16
C ILE A 159 13.40 -0.38 -12.03
N ILE A 160 14.53 0.25 -11.71
CA ILE A 160 15.43 -0.19 -10.64
C ILE A 160 14.69 -0.17 -9.30
N HIS A 161 14.00 0.94 -9.00
CA HIS A 161 13.26 1.10 -7.75
C HIS A 161 12.21 0.00 -7.55
N VAL A 162 11.40 -0.29 -8.57
CA VAL A 162 10.37 -1.33 -8.49
C VAL A 162 10.99 -2.72 -8.39
N THR A 163 12.07 -2.99 -9.13
CA THR A 163 12.78 -4.28 -9.07
C THR A 163 13.34 -4.54 -7.67
N VAL A 164 13.92 -3.52 -7.03
CA VAL A 164 14.44 -3.62 -5.66
C VAL A 164 13.30 -3.75 -4.63
N ALA A 165 12.16 -3.11 -4.87
CA ALA A 165 11.00 -3.17 -3.98
C ALA A 165 10.23 -4.50 -4.05
N TYR A 166 10.28 -5.19 -5.20
CA TYR A 166 9.55 -6.44 -5.45
C TYR A 166 9.60 -7.48 -4.31
N PRO A 167 10.78 -7.88 -3.77
CA PRO A 167 10.84 -8.88 -2.70
C PRO A 167 10.16 -8.44 -1.39
N PHE A 168 10.09 -7.14 -1.13
CA PHE A 168 9.36 -6.61 0.03
C PHE A 168 7.85 -6.65 -0.23
N ILE A 169 7.42 -6.29 -1.44
CA ILE A 169 6.02 -6.33 -1.84
C ILE A 169 5.50 -7.77 -1.82
N GLU A 170 6.28 -8.74 -2.32
CA GLU A 170 5.91 -10.16 -2.28
C GLU A 170 5.68 -10.66 -0.83
N LYS A 171 6.52 -10.24 0.12
CA LYS A 171 6.34 -10.57 1.54
C LYS A 171 5.09 -9.93 2.14
N LEU A 172 4.80 -8.67 1.78
CA LEU A 172 3.57 -7.99 2.19
C LEU A 172 2.33 -8.69 1.64
N LEU A 173 2.34 -9.09 0.37
CA LEU A 173 1.22 -9.82 -0.25
C LEU A 173 0.95 -11.15 0.47
N LYS A 174 2.00 -11.88 0.83
CA LYS A 174 1.87 -13.11 1.66
C LYS A 174 1.30 -12.83 3.04
N LEU A 175 1.67 -11.71 3.67
CA LEU A 175 1.12 -11.30 4.97
C LEU A 175 -0.38 -11.00 4.90
N PHE A 176 -0.86 -10.45 3.78
CA PHE A 176 -2.28 -10.16 3.54
C PHE A 176 -3.06 -11.36 2.99
N GLU A 177 -2.47 -12.57 2.99
CA GLU A 177 -3.08 -13.77 2.41
C GLU A 177 -3.49 -13.59 0.93
N LEU A 178 -2.73 -12.80 0.17
CA LEU A 178 -2.88 -12.59 -1.26
C LEU A 178 -1.75 -13.32 -2.04
N PRO A 179 -1.78 -14.65 -2.16
CA PRO A 179 -0.66 -15.44 -2.69
C PRO A 179 -0.52 -15.38 -4.22
N ASP A 180 -1.47 -14.78 -4.94
CA ASP A 180 -1.45 -14.77 -6.40
C ASP A 180 -0.45 -13.74 -6.96
N ASN A 181 0.80 -14.18 -7.05
CA ASN A 181 1.90 -13.42 -7.63
C ASN A 181 1.64 -13.10 -9.12
N GLY A 182 0.82 -13.89 -9.83
CA GLY A 182 0.56 -13.71 -11.26
C GLY A 182 -0.28 -12.47 -11.54
N ILE A 183 -1.32 -12.23 -10.75
CA ILE A 183 -2.14 -11.02 -10.83
C ILE A 183 -1.27 -9.79 -10.58
N PHE A 184 -0.47 -9.81 -9.50
CA PHE A 184 0.41 -8.69 -9.16
C PHE A 184 1.40 -8.34 -10.29
N ILE A 185 2.09 -9.34 -10.85
CA ILE A 185 3.04 -9.12 -11.96
C ILE A 185 2.32 -8.57 -13.19
N THR A 186 1.15 -9.11 -13.54
CA THR A 186 0.39 -8.65 -14.71
C THR A 186 -0.06 -7.20 -14.54
N THR A 187 -0.55 -6.83 -13.36
CA THR A 187 -0.92 -5.44 -13.06
C THR A 187 0.31 -4.53 -13.07
N MET A 188 1.44 -4.96 -12.50
CA MET A 188 2.69 -4.21 -12.51
C MET A 188 3.19 -3.92 -13.94
N ILE A 189 3.18 -4.93 -14.81
CA ILE A 189 3.54 -4.75 -16.23
C ILE A 189 2.55 -3.80 -16.91
N GLY A 190 1.26 -3.94 -16.67
CA GLY A 190 0.22 -3.05 -17.19
C GLY A 190 0.46 -1.59 -16.79
N THR A 191 0.73 -1.33 -15.51
CA THR A 191 1.05 0.01 -15.01
C THR A 191 2.31 0.56 -15.65
N PHE A 192 3.34 -0.27 -15.83
CA PHE A 192 4.59 0.14 -16.48
C PHE A 192 4.38 0.54 -17.94
N VAL A 193 3.57 -0.21 -18.69
CA VAL A 193 3.23 0.11 -20.08
C VAL A 193 2.47 1.44 -20.17
N ILE A 194 1.47 1.66 -19.32
CA ILE A 194 0.72 2.92 -19.26
C ILE A 194 1.65 4.09 -18.95
N PHE A 195 2.55 3.91 -17.97
CA PHE A 195 3.51 4.95 -17.58
C PHE A 195 4.51 5.26 -18.70
N ALA A 196 5.00 4.23 -19.41
CA ALA A 196 5.89 4.40 -20.55
C ALA A 196 5.21 5.16 -21.71
N LEU A 197 3.95 4.84 -22.02
CA LEU A 197 3.16 5.56 -23.02
C LEU A 197 2.98 7.03 -22.64
N PHE A 198 2.65 7.31 -21.38
CA PHE A 198 2.58 8.67 -20.86
C PHE A 198 3.91 9.42 -21.02
N TYR A 199 5.04 8.78 -20.68
CA TYR A 199 6.36 9.37 -20.86
C TYR A 199 6.67 9.69 -22.33
N ILE A 200 6.30 8.82 -23.28
CA ILE A 200 6.48 9.09 -24.71
C ILE A 200 5.69 10.33 -25.15
N VAL A 201 4.47 10.51 -24.63
CA VAL A 201 3.66 11.71 -24.92
C VAL A 201 4.34 12.97 -24.38
N VAL A 202 4.78 12.96 -23.12
CA VAL A 202 5.48 14.10 -22.51
C VAL A 202 6.78 14.42 -23.25
N TYR A 203 7.54 13.40 -23.65
CA TYR A 203 8.76 13.57 -24.44
C TYR A 203 8.47 14.29 -25.76
N THR A 204 7.44 13.85 -26.48
CA THR A 204 7.09 14.40 -27.78
C THR A 204 6.68 15.88 -27.67
N ILE A 205 5.93 16.23 -26.63
CA ILE A 205 5.51 17.63 -26.37
C ILE A 205 6.73 18.49 -26.04
N THR A 206 7.52 18.05 -25.06
CA THR A 206 8.61 18.85 -24.49
C THR A 206 9.78 19.02 -25.48
N SER A 207 10.16 17.95 -26.19
CA SER A 207 11.18 18.03 -27.25
C SER A 207 10.79 18.98 -28.38
N LYS A 208 9.52 19.02 -28.78
CA LYS A 208 9.04 19.97 -29.81
C LYS A 208 9.21 21.42 -29.36
N ILE A 209 8.95 21.72 -28.09
CA ILE A 209 9.18 23.05 -27.52
C ILE A 209 10.66 23.40 -27.55
N TYR A 210 11.51 22.47 -27.11
CA TYR A 210 12.96 22.63 -27.13
C TYR A 210 13.50 22.94 -28.55
N TYR A 211 13.11 22.15 -29.56
CA TYR A 211 13.55 22.39 -30.95
C TYR A 211 13.04 23.72 -31.51
N ASN A 212 11.83 24.16 -31.12
CA ASN A 212 11.31 25.46 -31.52
C ASN A 212 12.14 26.62 -30.93
N ILE A 213 12.58 26.51 -29.67
CA ILE A 213 13.44 27.53 -29.03
C ILE A 213 14.73 27.73 -29.82
N ILE A 214 15.35 26.64 -30.29
CA ILE A 214 16.57 26.70 -31.10
C ILE A 214 16.30 27.29 -32.49
N LYS A 215 15.17 26.94 -33.13
CA LYS A 215 14.88 27.33 -34.51
C LYS A 215 14.48 28.81 -34.70
N LEU A 216 14.05 29.50 -33.64
CA LEU A 216 13.51 30.88 -33.68
C LEU A 216 14.53 32.00 -34.00
N ARG A 217 15.67 31.72 -34.63
CA ARG A 217 16.64 32.72 -35.12
C ARG A 217 17.21 32.40 -36.50
N ASN A 218 16.42 31.81 -37.38
CA ASN A 218 16.72 31.82 -38.81
C ASN A 218 15.68 32.66 -39.54
#